data_AF-A0A3M8FS21-F1
#
_entry.id   AF-A0A3M8FS21-F1
#
_cell.length_a   1.000
_cell.length_b   1.000
_cell.length_c   1.000
_cell.angle_alpha   90.00
_cell.angle_beta   90.00
_cell.angle_gamma   90.00
#
_symmetry.space_group_name_H-M   'P 1'
#
loop_
_entity.id
_entity.type
_entity.pdbx_description
1 polymer ?
#
loop_
_entity_poly.entity_id
_entity_poly.type
_entity_poly.pdbx_seq_one_letter_code
_entity_poly.pdbx_strand_id
1 'polypeptide(L)'
;MERPVFIGVIGLTLSAGAALADNDYTNVRDPGSEPGHASILSSALGGSFSASGLDLSNGSITAVRNRDSGMYSGDQIWSAGSYNAKIVGNHGNYDSLFGYVNGNRGGSFQTLLDAEDVGSMASTTMDEDFRWAIKVDGFIFDHVYTSREHDNYGKDMMVSYSLFNAAGSMIGSMLFFEDKKHFSDKDFNDVAVLLSIVPTPQAAGLGALALLGGLSLTRRRNMAR
;
A
#
# COMPACT_ATOMS: atom_id res chain seq x y z
N MET A 1 3.99 64.90 -0.81
CA MET A 1 4.88 63.73 -0.99
C MET A 1 4.01 62.51 -0.68
N GLU A 2 3.28 62.04 -1.68
CA GLU A 2 2.25 61.00 -1.51
C GLU A 2 2.85 59.63 -1.81
N ARG A 3 2.60 58.66 -0.93
CA ARG A 3 3.02 57.26 -1.10
C ARG A 3 1.82 56.43 -1.55
N PRO A 4 1.93 55.64 -2.62
CA PRO A 4 0.85 54.73 -3.01
C PRO A 4 0.83 53.51 -2.08
N VAL A 5 -0.37 53.13 -1.63
CA VAL A 5 -0.64 51.89 -0.92
C VAL A 5 -1.08 50.85 -1.95
N PHE A 6 -0.29 49.79 -2.11
CA PHE A 6 -0.66 48.64 -2.93
C PHE A 6 -1.41 47.62 -2.07
N ILE A 7 -2.71 47.47 -2.31
CA ILE A 7 -3.53 46.38 -1.75
C ILE A 7 -3.44 45.22 -2.74
N GLY A 8 -2.62 44.23 -2.43
CA GLY A 8 -2.55 42.97 -3.18
C GLY A 8 -3.68 42.04 -2.75
N VAL A 9 -4.69 41.88 -3.60
CA VAL A 9 -5.75 40.87 -3.42
C VAL A 9 -5.22 39.55 -3.98
N ILE A 10 -4.92 38.59 -3.10
CA ILE A 10 -4.60 37.21 -3.48
C ILE A 10 -5.92 36.49 -3.74
N GLY A 11 -6.27 36.31 -5.02
CA GLY A 11 -7.40 35.49 -5.43
C GLY A 11 -7.05 34.01 -5.32
N LEU A 12 -7.58 33.34 -4.29
CA LEU A 12 -7.51 31.88 -4.17
C LEU A 12 -8.65 31.28 -5.00
N THR A 13 -8.37 30.93 -6.26
CA THR A 13 -9.27 30.09 -7.06
C THR A 13 -9.18 28.64 -6.59
N LEU A 14 -10.15 28.21 -5.79
CA LEU A 14 -10.40 26.80 -5.49
C LEU A 14 -11.07 26.15 -6.71
N SER A 15 -10.27 25.51 -7.55
CA SER A 15 -10.75 24.64 -8.61
C SER A 15 -11.33 23.37 -7.97
N ALA A 16 -12.65 23.32 -7.78
CA ALA A 16 -13.34 22.07 -7.46
C ALA A 16 -13.28 21.16 -8.70
N GLY A 17 -12.27 20.30 -8.79
CA GLY A 17 -12.21 19.24 -9.79
C GLY A 17 -13.35 18.26 -9.53
N ALA A 18 -14.27 18.12 -10.50
CA ALA A 18 -15.23 17.04 -10.47
C ALA A 18 -14.46 15.71 -10.50
N ALA A 19 -14.52 14.94 -9.41
CA ALA A 19 -13.98 13.60 -9.39
C ALA A 19 -14.77 12.75 -10.39
N LEU A 20 -14.12 12.34 -11.47
CA LEU A 20 -14.67 11.30 -12.34
C LEU A 20 -14.77 10.03 -11.48
N ALA A 21 -15.96 9.47 -11.36
CA ALA A 21 -16.13 8.15 -10.79
C ALA A 21 -15.42 7.15 -11.72
N ASP A 22 -14.25 6.68 -11.29
CA ASP A 22 -13.52 5.62 -11.96
C ASP A 22 -13.96 4.29 -11.36
N ASN A 23 -14.66 3.48 -12.15
CA ASN A 23 -15.20 2.18 -11.71
C ASN A 23 -14.08 1.15 -11.44
N ASP A 24 -12.82 1.49 -11.75
CA ASP A 24 -11.67 0.62 -11.50
C ASP A 24 -11.14 0.70 -10.06
N TYR A 25 -11.67 1.61 -9.23
CA TYR A 25 -11.23 1.80 -7.85
C TYR A 25 -12.40 1.73 -6.86
N THR A 26 -12.10 1.20 -5.69
CA THR A 26 -13.04 1.20 -4.58
C THR A 26 -13.25 2.62 -4.08
N ASN A 27 -14.53 2.99 -3.97
CA ASN A 27 -14.94 4.27 -3.41
C ASN A 27 -14.69 4.29 -1.89
N VAL A 28 -13.80 5.19 -1.48
CA VAL A 28 -13.49 5.47 -0.06
C VAL A 28 -14.32 6.64 0.41
N ARG A 29 -15.01 6.48 1.53
CA ARG A 29 -15.78 7.54 2.17
C ARG A 29 -14.92 8.34 3.13
N ASP A 30 -15.43 9.51 3.50
CA ASP A 30 -14.81 10.33 4.54
C ASP A 30 -14.95 9.64 5.90
N PRO A 31 -13.85 9.52 6.67
CA PRO A 31 -13.84 8.83 7.97
C PRO A 31 -14.47 9.65 9.11
N GLY A 32 -14.96 10.87 8.83
CA GLY A 32 -15.53 11.75 9.83
C GLY A 32 -14.51 12.16 10.89
N SER A 33 -14.63 11.58 12.09
CA SER A 33 -13.73 11.86 13.22
C SER A 33 -12.50 10.96 13.27
N GLU A 34 -12.47 9.87 12.49
CA GLU A 34 -11.38 8.92 12.49
C GLU A 34 -10.25 9.34 11.53
N PRO A 35 -9.02 8.84 11.73
CA PRO A 35 -7.90 9.17 10.86
C PRO A 35 -8.11 8.61 9.45
N GLY A 36 -8.20 9.48 8.43
CA GLY A 36 -8.17 9.04 7.03
C GLY A 36 -6.79 8.57 6.57
N HIS A 37 -6.73 7.94 5.39
CA HIS A 37 -5.50 7.36 4.83
C HIS A 37 -4.28 8.29 4.85
N ALA A 38 -4.46 9.58 4.51
CA ALA A 38 -3.37 10.56 4.52
C ALA A 38 -2.82 10.82 5.94
N SER A 39 -3.69 10.84 6.95
CA SER A 39 -3.31 11.00 8.36
C SER A 39 -2.52 9.77 8.83
N ILE A 40 -3.03 8.58 8.53
CA ILE A 40 -2.38 7.31 8.86
C ILE A 40 -1.00 7.20 8.19
N LEU A 41 -0.89 7.52 6.89
CA LEU A 41 0.39 7.55 6.18
C LEU A 41 1.36 8.57 6.77
N SER A 42 0.88 9.75 7.15
CA SER A 42 1.69 10.79 7.80
C SER A 42 2.24 10.31 9.14
N SER A 43 1.44 9.60 9.93
CA SER A 43 1.89 8.96 11.18
C SER A 43 2.91 7.86 10.93
N ALA A 44 2.67 7.00 9.94
CA ALA A 44 3.49 5.82 9.67
C ALA A 44 4.84 6.14 9.01
N LEU A 45 4.87 7.10 8.10
CA LEU A 45 6.03 7.40 7.23
C LEU A 45 6.63 8.79 7.48
N GLY A 46 6.01 9.60 8.32
CA GLY A 46 6.42 10.98 8.60
C GLY A 46 6.01 11.98 7.51
N GLY A 47 6.19 13.27 7.82
CA GLY A 47 5.75 14.37 6.97
C GLY A 47 4.23 14.55 6.98
N SER A 48 3.73 15.37 6.06
CA SER A 48 2.28 15.60 5.89
C SER A 48 1.87 15.18 4.49
N PHE A 49 1.11 14.09 4.40
CA PHE A 49 0.52 13.64 3.15
C PHE A 49 -0.70 14.48 2.79
N SER A 50 -0.81 14.85 1.53
CA SER A 50 -1.98 15.48 0.94
C SER A 50 -2.43 14.70 -0.29
N ALA A 51 -3.73 14.72 -0.55
CA ALA A 51 -4.30 14.05 -1.72
C ALA A 51 -4.05 14.82 -3.01
N SER A 52 -3.83 14.08 -4.09
CA SER A 52 -3.79 14.56 -5.47
C SER A 52 -4.59 13.59 -6.33
N GLY A 53 -5.92 13.77 -6.37
CA GLY A 53 -6.82 12.76 -6.91
C GLY A 53 -6.94 11.58 -5.94
N LEU A 54 -6.72 10.36 -6.42
CA LEU A 54 -6.74 9.14 -5.59
C LEU A 54 -5.39 8.87 -4.89
N ASP A 55 -4.32 9.48 -5.38
CA ASP A 55 -2.97 9.32 -4.87
C ASP A 55 -2.70 10.27 -3.70
N LEU A 56 -1.70 9.96 -2.90
CA LEU A 56 -1.27 10.76 -1.75
C LEU A 56 0.23 11.06 -1.84
N SER A 57 0.66 12.24 -1.43
CA SER A 57 2.10 12.56 -1.36
C SER A 57 2.42 13.55 -0.25
N ASN A 58 3.62 13.40 0.34
CA ASN A 58 4.24 14.39 1.23
C ASN A 58 5.44 15.11 0.56
N GLY A 59 5.60 14.97 -0.75
CA GLY A 59 6.70 15.52 -1.55
C GLY A 59 7.98 14.66 -1.57
N SER A 60 8.19 13.77 -0.58
CA SER A 60 9.32 12.83 -0.55
C SER A 60 8.91 11.40 -0.87
N ILE A 61 7.69 11.04 -0.50
CA ILE A 61 7.07 9.75 -0.78
C ILE A 61 5.76 10.03 -1.52
N THR A 62 5.51 9.21 -2.55
CA THR A 62 4.25 9.18 -3.29
C THR A 62 3.61 7.82 -3.07
N ALA A 63 2.36 7.82 -2.61
CA ALA A 63 1.51 6.66 -2.48
C ALA A 63 0.51 6.65 -3.63
N VAL A 64 0.72 5.75 -4.60
CA VAL A 64 -0.14 5.62 -5.78
C VAL A 64 -1.22 4.59 -5.50
N ARG A 65 -2.50 4.96 -5.65
CA ARG A 65 -3.62 4.06 -5.39
C ARG A 65 -3.60 2.91 -6.41
N ASN A 66 -3.72 1.68 -5.93
CA ASN A 66 -3.85 0.52 -6.80
C ASN A 66 -5.32 0.36 -7.24
N ARG A 67 -5.53 -0.15 -8.45
CA ARG A 67 -6.85 -0.46 -9.02
C ARG A 67 -7.32 -1.84 -8.58
N ASP A 68 -8.61 -1.95 -8.31
CA ASP A 68 -9.27 -3.21 -7.93
C ASP A 68 -9.49 -4.11 -9.15
N SER A 69 -9.70 -3.51 -10.34
CA SER A 69 -10.05 -4.24 -11.56
C SER A 69 -9.22 -3.85 -12.79
N GLY A 70 -9.31 -4.67 -13.84
CA GLY A 70 -8.59 -4.50 -15.10
C GLY A 70 -7.47 -5.53 -15.32
N MET A 71 -6.82 -5.46 -16.49
CA MET A 71 -5.74 -6.37 -16.90
C MET A 71 -4.51 -6.34 -15.96
N TYR A 72 -4.46 -5.34 -15.06
CA TYR A 72 -3.42 -5.13 -14.06
C TYR A 72 -4.02 -4.89 -12.66
N SER A 73 -5.10 -5.60 -12.25
CA SER A 73 -5.66 -5.49 -10.90
C SER A 73 -4.59 -5.81 -9.85
N GLY A 74 -3.97 -4.78 -9.31
CA GLY A 74 -2.66 -4.89 -8.65
C GLY A 74 -2.73 -5.42 -7.24
N ASP A 75 -3.91 -5.41 -6.62
CA ASP A 75 -4.06 -5.69 -5.21
C ASP A 75 -4.93 -6.90 -4.88
N GLN A 76 -5.54 -7.52 -5.89
CA GLN A 76 -6.39 -8.69 -5.73
C GLN A 76 -5.57 -9.97 -5.45
N ILE A 77 -4.42 -10.13 -6.11
CA ILE A 77 -3.52 -11.29 -5.99
C ILE A 77 -2.08 -10.78 -5.93
N TRP A 78 -1.33 -11.25 -4.96
CA TRP A 78 0.04 -10.84 -4.68
C TRP A 78 1.01 -11.95 -5.02
N SER A 79 2.15 -11.60 -5.63
CA SER A 79 3.14 -12.58 -6.07
C SER A 79 3.94 -13.16 -4.92
N ALA A 80 4.45 -14.38 -5.09
CA ALA A 80 5.43 -14.98 -4.19
C ALA A 80 6.58 -14.02 -3.86
N GLY A 81 7.06 -14.03 -2.62
CA GLY A 81 8.08 -13.08 -2.16
C GLY A 81 8.25 -13.03 -0.65
N SER A 82 9.21 -12.23 -0.19
CA SER A 82 9.42 -11.96 1.24
C SER A 82 8.93 -10.57 1.62
N TYR A 83 8.11 -10.51 2.65
CA TYR A 83 7.42 -9.30 3.09
C TYR A 83 7.69 -9.08 4.58
N ASN A 84 7.93 -7.83 4.97
CA ASN A 84 7.72 -7.43 6.36
C ASN A 84 6.41 -6.65 6.43
N ALA A 85 5.53 -7.07 7.32
CA ALA A 85 4.30 -6.37 7.65
C ALA A 85 4.46 -5.65 8.98
N LYS A 86 3.86 -4.47 9.08
CA LYS A 86 3.75 -3.68 10.31
C LYS A 86 2.33 -3.16 10.45
N ILE A 87 1.67 -3.41 11.59
CA ILE A 87 0.41 -2.74 11.90
C ILE A 87 0.71 -1.27 12.21
N VAL A 88 0.06 -0.36 11.50
CA VAL A 88 0.28 1.09 11.65
C VAL A 88 -1.00 1.87 11.98
N GLY A 89 -2.15 1.20 11.99
CA GLY A 89 -3.41 1.73 12.47
C GLY A 89 -4.41 0.61 12.74
N ASN A 90 -5.23 0.80 13.77
CA ASN A 90 -6.40 0.01 14.05
C ASN A 90 -7.48 0.97 14.57
N HIS A 91 -8.52 1.14 13.78
CA HIS A 91 -9.65 2.02 14.04
C HIS A 91 -10.99 1.26 14.00
N GLY A 92 -10.93 -0.04 13.72
CA GLY A 92 -12.09 -0.91 13.73
C GLY A 92 -12.65 -1.12 15.14
N ASN A 93 -13.87 -1.66 15.19
CA ASN A 93 -14.55 -1.94 16.46
C ASN A 93 -14.48 -3.43 16.84
N TYR A 94 -13.74 -4.23 16.08
CA TYR A 94 -13.60 -5.66 16.26
C TYR A 94 -12.14 -6.08 16.31
N ASP A 95 -11.88 -7.04 17.20
CA ASP A 95 -10.61 -7.75 17.30
C ASP A 95 -10.33 -8.40 15.93
N SER A 96 -9.18 -8.03 15.36
CA SER A 96 -8.82 -8.41 14.00
C SER A 96 -7.40 -8.95 13.97
N LEU A 97 -7.22 -10.07 13.26
CA LEU A 97 -5.91 -10.64 12.97
C LEU A 97 -5.53 -10.29 11.54
N PHE A 98 -4.31 -9.82 11.32
CA PHE A 98 -3.75 -9.62 9.98
C PHE A 98 -2.95 -10.84 9.54
N GLY A 99 -3.09 -11.21 8.27
CA GLY A 99 -2.47 -12.40 7.73
C GLY A 99 -2.68 -12.55 6.23
N TYR A 100 -2.68 -13.79 5.76
CA TYR A 100 -2.77 -14.10 4.34
C TYR A 100 -3.49 -15.41 4.07
N VAL A 101 -3.88 -15.62 2.81
CA VAL A 101 -4.42 -16.87 2.29
C VAL A 101 -3.66 -17.26 1.02
N ASN A 102 -3.12 -18.48 1.00
CA ASN A 102 -2.34 -18.98 -0.14
C ASN A 102 -3.15 -19.19 -1.42
N GLY A 103 -2.43 -19.21 -2.53
CA GLY A 103 -2.93 -19.44 -3.88
C GLY A 103 -3.70 -18.24 -4.43
N ASN A 104 -4.44 -18.46 -5.53
CA ASN A 104 -5.37 -17.49 -6.11
C ASN A 104 -6.86 -17.82 -5.84
N ARG A 105 -7.16 -18.95 -5.19
CA ARG A 105 -8.50 -19.43 -4.79
C ARG A 105 -8.39 -20.35 -3.57
N GLY A 106 -9.42 -20.40 -2.74
CA GLY A 106 -9.49 -21.33 -1.59
C GLY A 106 -8.46 -21.01 -0.51
N GLY A 107 -7.88 -22.03 0.11
CA GLY A 107 -6.85 -21.88 1.15
C GLY A 107 -7.40 -21.66 2.56
N SER A 108 -6.50 -21.62 3.54
CA SER A 108 -6.80 -21.32 4.94
C SER A 108 -6.00 -20.11 5.39
N PHE A 109 -6.66 -19.25 6.18
CA PHE A 109 -6.02 -18.06 6.74
C PHE A 109 -4.82 -18.44 7.61
N GLN A 110 -3.71 -17.73 7.37
CA GLN A 110 -2.48 -17.81 8.15
C GLN A 110 -2.28 -16.47 8.86
N THR A 111 -2.36 -16.47 10.18
CA THR A 111 -2.14 -15.27 11.00
C THR A 111 -0.66 -14.88 11.01
N LEU A 112 -0.40 -13.58 10.91
CA LEU A 112 0.93 -13.00 11.09
C LEU A 112 0.98 -12.07 12.31
N LEU A 113 -0.03 -11.21 12.45
CA LEU A 113 -0.06 -10.14 13.45
C LEU A 113 -1.46 -10.02 14.05
N ASP A 114 -1.50 -9.56 15.28
CA ASP A 114 -2.72 -9.03 15.89
C ASP A 114 -2.85 -7.54 15.54
N ALA A 115 -3.99 -7.11 15.02
CA ALA A 115 -4.22 -5.72 14.66
C ALA A 115 -4.36 -4.81 15.89
N GLU A 116 -4.68 -5.34 17.07
CA GLU A 116 -4.69 -4.56 18.32
C GLU A 116 -3.30 -4.06 18.71
N ASP A 117 -2.26 -4.81 18.35
CA ASP A 117 -0.87 -4.48 18.65
C ASP A 117 -0.30 -3.50 17.61
N VAL A 118 -0.82 -2.27 17.56
CA VAL A 118 -0.31 -1.21 16.66
C VAL A 118 1.19 -0.97 16.89
N GLY A 119 1.97 -1.07 15.81
CA GLY A 119 3.43 -0.98 15.82
C GLY A 119 4.14 -2.33 15.78
N SER A 120 3.42 -3.43 16.00
CA SER A 120 3.94 -4.80 15.85
C SER A 120 4.41 -5.08 14.43
N MET A 121 5.38 -5.98 14.30
CA MET A 121 6.02 -6.34 13.03
C MET A 121 6.22 -7.84 12.91
N ALA A 122 6.00 -8.37 11.71
CA ALA A 122 6.28 -9.76 11.36
C ALA A 122 6.88 -9.84 9.96
N SER A 123 7.71 -10.86 9.74
CA SER A 123 8.26 -11.20 8.43
C SER A 123 7.68 -12.54 7.98
N THR A 124 7.39 -12.65 6.69
CA THR A 124 6.94 -13.90 6.07
C THR A 124 7.51 -14.06 4.67
N THR A 125 7.61 -15.29 4.21
CA THR A 125 8.00 -15.65 2.85
C THR A 125 6.90 -16.51 2.24
N MET A 126 6.40 -16.08 1.09
CA MET A 126 5.41 -16.79 0.30
C MET A 126 6.12 -17.49 -0.86
N ASP A 127 5.88 -18.78 -1.00
CA ASP A 127 6.44 -19.60 -2.08
C ASP A 127 5.55 -19.62 -3.34
N GLU A 128 4.33 -19.10 -3.23
CA GLU A 128 3.34 -19.00 -4.29
C GLU A 128 2.58 -17.67 -4.24
N ASP A 129 1.78 -17.41 -5.26
CA ASP A 129 0.84 -16.29 -5.25
C ASP A 129 -0.13 -16.43 -4.08
N PHE A 130 -0.57 -15.31 -3.52
CA PHE A 130 -1.38 -15.28 -2.32
C PHE A 130 -2.31 -14.06 -2.29
N ARG A 131 -3.12 -13.96 -1.23
CA ARG A 131 -3.98 -12.81 -0.94
C ARG A 131 -3.70 -12.33 0.47
N TRP A 132 -3.54 -11.02 0.68
CA TRP A 132 -3.57 -10.47 2.03
C TRP A 132 -4.97 -10.61 2.61
N ALA A 133 -5.08 -10.70 3.92
CA ALA A 133 -6.37 -10.87 4.56
C ALA A 133 -6.37 -10.34 5.99
N ILE A 134 -7.56 -10.03 6.47
CA ILE A 134 -7.85 -9.91 7.89
C ILE A 134 -8.84 -11.00 8.29
N LYS A 135 -8.68 -11.54 9.50
CA LYS A 135 -9.71 -12.34 10.17
C LYS A 135 -10.31 -11.48 11.27
N VAL A 136 -11.59 -11.19 11.18
CA VAL A 136 -12.34 -10.44 12.19
C VAL A 136 -13.05 -11.43 13.10
N ASP A 137 -12.83 -11.30 14.41
CA ASP A 137 -13.59 -12.02 15.44
C ASP A 137 -14.73 -11.10 15.92
N GLY A 138 -15.95 -11.48 15.56
CA GLY A 138 -17.14 -10.69 15.83
C GLY A 138 -18.18 -11.53 16.57
N PHE A 139 -18.92 -10.89 17.48
CA PHE A 139 -19.92 -11.52 18.37
C PHE A 139 -20.91 -12.47 17.67
N ILE A 140 -21.17 -12.31 16.37
CA ILE A 140 -22.12 -13.14 15.62
C ILE A 140 -21.43 -14.00 14.55
N PHE A 141 -20.31 -13.56 13.96
CA PHE A 141 -19.61 -14.33 12.92
C PHE A 141 -18.12 -14.01 12.86
N ASP A 142 -17.28 -15.04 12.95
CA ASP A 142 -15.91 -15.03 12.45
C ASP A 142 -15.93 -14.91 10.92
N HIS A 143 -15.18 -13.97 10.37
CA HIS A 143 -15.03 -13.87 8.92
C HIS A 143 -13.60 -13.56 8.52
N VAL A 144 -13.19 -14.09 7.36
CA VAL A 144 -11.92 -13.77 6.72
C VAL A 144 -12.21 -12.92 5.50
N TYR A 145 -11.81 -11.66 5.53
CA TYR A 145 -11.84 -10.77 4.37
C TYR A 145 -10.47 -10.79 3.71
N THR A 146 -10.43 -11.09 2.42
CA THR A 146 -9.17 -11.11 1.66
C THR A 146 -9.04 -9.86 0.82
N SER A 147 -7.87 -9.65 0.22
CA SER A 147 -7.62 -8.62 -0.77
C SER A 147 -8.40 -8.84 -2.07
N ARG A 148 -9.09 -9.98 -2.22
CA ARG A 148 -9.79 -10.35 -3.44
C ARG A 148 -11.30 -10.19 -3.30
N GLU A 149 -11.88 -9.31 -4.09
CA GLU A 149 -13.30 -8.98 -4.12
C GLU A 149 -14.22 -10.23 -4.21
N HIS A 150 -13.82 -11.19 -5.04
CA HIS A 150 -14.59 -12.43 -5.24
C HIS A 150 -14.71 -13.28 -3.96
N ASP A 151 -13.71 -13.28 -3.10
CA ASP A 151 -13.75 -14.02 -1.84
C ASP A 151 -14.66 -13.31 -0.81
N ASN A 152 -14.87 -12.00 -1.01
CA ASN A 152 -15.62 -11.11 -0.15
C ASN A 152 -17.07 -10.88 -0.64
N TYR A 153 -17.63 -11.85 -1.38
CA TYR A 153 -18.98 -11.80 -1.94
C TYR A 153 -19.20 -10.65 -2.95
N GLY A 154 -18.19 -10.32 -3.76
CA GLY A 154 -18.30 -9.27 -4.77
C GLY A 154 -18.27 -7.86 -4.17
N LYS A 155 -17.50 -7.68 -3.10
CA LYS A 155 -17.20 -6.38 -2.53
C LYS A 155 -15.71 -6.29 -2.24
N ASP A 156 -15.11 -5.14 -2.48
CA ASP A 156 -13.77 -4.94 -1.98
C ASP A 156 -13.82 -4.70 -0.48
N MET A 157 -12.84 -5.25 0.22
CA MET A 157 -12.64 -5.15 1.67
C MET A 157 -11.23 -4.69 2.00
N MET A 158 -10.41 -4.44 0.98
CA MET A 158 -9.08 -3.89 1.11
C MET A 158 -8.92 -2.83 0.05
N VAL A 159 -8.16 -1.79 0.33
CA VAL A 159 -7.55 -1.04 -0.74
C VAL A 159 -6.11 -0.75 -0.41
N SER A 160 -5.31 -0.54 -1.45
CA SER A 160 -3.88 -0.45 -1.29
C SER A 160 -3.24 0.69 -2.06
N TYR A 161 -2.06 1.09 -1.59
CA TYR A 161 -1.19 2.02 -2.27
C TYR A 161 0.17 1.39 -2.52
N SER A 162 0.72 1.61 -3.71
CA SER A 162 2.14 1.38 -3.98
C SER A 162 2.94 2.61 -3.56
N LEU A 163 3.96 2.41 -2.73
CA LEU A 163 4.77 3.50 -2.16
C LEU A 163 6.05 3.68 -2.96
N PHE A 164 6.32 4.90 -3.41
CA PHE A 164 7.50 5.28 -4.17
C PHE A 164 8.27 6.38 -3.45
N ASN A 165 9.60 6.30 -3.46
CA ASN A 165 10.44 7.41 -2.99
C ASN A 165 10.57 8.51 -4.06
N ALA A 166 11.25 9.62 -3.72
CA ALA A 166 11.49 10.74 -4.63
C ALA A 166 12.26 10.36 -5.92
N ALA A 167 12.98 9.24 -5.93
CA ALA A 167 13.66 8.71 -7.12
C ALA A 167 12.74 7.82 -8.00
N GLY A 168 11.46 7.68 -7.64
CA GLY A 168 10.50 6.83 -8.34
C GLY A 168 10.71 5.34 -8.11
N SER A 169 11.53 4.94 -7.13
CA SER A 169 11.71 3.54 -6.78
C SER A 169 10.62 3.09 -5.81
N MET A 170 10.00 1.94 -6.08
CA MET A 170 9.02 1.35 -5.15
C MET A 170 9.75 0.90 -3.87
N ILE A 171 9.21 1.31 -2.73
CA ILE A 171 9.78 1.03 -1.39
C ILE A 171 8.87 0.14 -0.53
N GLY A 172 7.63 -0.07 -0.96
CA GLY A 172 6.66 -0.88 -0.22
C GLY A 172 5.24 -0.66 -0.70
N SER A 173 4.29 -1.12 0.12
CA SER A 173 2.87 -0.92 -0.08
C SER A 173 2.19 -0.57 1.23
N MET A 174 1.09 0.15 1.16
CA MET A 174 0.20 0.41 2.29
C MET A 174 -1.13 -0.29 2.03
N LEU A 175 -1.62 -1.08 2.98
CA LEU A 175 -2.92 -1.74 2.93
C LEU A 175 -3.87 -1.12 3.94
N PHE A 176 -5.14 -1.04 3.57
CA PHE A 176 -6.23 -0.42 4.31
C PHE A 176 -7.44 -1.35 4.20
N PHE A 177 -7.92 -1.91 5.30
CA PHE A 177 -9.02 -2.87 5.31
C PHE A 177 -10.26 -2.31 6.00
N GLU A 178 -11.40 -2.87 5.62
CA GLU A 178 -12.68 -2.76 6.32
C GLU A 178 -12.95 -4.04 7.14
N ASP A 179 -13.41 -3.90 8.37
CA ASP A 179 -13.74 -4.99 9.28
C ASP A 179 -15.18 -5.50 9.12
N LYS A 180 -16.01 -4.78 8.34
CA LYS A 180 -17.45 -5.05 8.20
C LYS A 180 -17.93 -5.07 6.76
N LYS A 181 -18.61 -6.16 6.37
CA LYS A 181 -19.33 -6.18 5.07
C LYS A 181 -20.62 -5.35 5.06
N HIS A 182 -21.37 -5.42 6.17
CA HIS A 182 -22.70 -4.83 6.31
C HIS A 182 -22.62 -3.67 7.28
N PHE A 183 -23.22 -2.54 6.91
CA PHE A 183 -23.16 -1.30 7.69
C PHE A 183 -21.76 -0.70 7.87
N SER A 184 -20.80 -1.13 7.05
CA SER A 184 -19.50 -0.46 6.93
C SER A 184 -19.70 0.98 6.42
N ASP A 185 -18.97 1.89 7.03
CA ASP A 185 -18.82 3.28 6.63
C ASP A 185 -17.96 3.42 5.38
N LYS A 186 -17.10 2.43 5.07
CA LYS A 186 -16.33 2.32 3.82
C LYS A 186 -15.23 3.38 3.73
N ASP A 187 -14.60 3.73 4.83
CA ASP A 187 -13.45 4.63 4.85
C ASP A 187 -12.10 3.88 4.79
N PHE A 188 -12.13 2.56 4.90
CA PHE A 188 -11.05 1.57 4.84
C PHE A 188 -9.94 1.82 5.87
N ASN A 189 -10.26 2.44 7.00
CA ASN A 189 -9.27 2.75 8.02
C ASN A 189 -9.20 1.72 9.16
N ASP A 190 -10.12 0.74 9.20
CA ASP A 190 -10.30 -0.16 10.35
C ASP A 190 -9.02 -0.90 10.71
N VAL A 191 -8.29 -1.41 9.71
CA VAL A 191 -6.95 -1.98 9.89
C VAL A 191 -6.02 -1.45 8.80
N ALA A 192 -4.89 -0.87 9.21
CA ALA A 192 -3.90 -0.30 8.31
C ALA A 192 -2.54 -0.97 8.48
N VAL A 193 -1.95 -1.44 7.38
CA VAL A 193 -0.71 -2.23 7.38
C VAL A 193 0.30 -1.66 6.41
N LEU A 194 1.52 -1.41 6.90
CA LEU A 194 2.67 -1.07 6.06
C LEU A 194 3.42 -2.34 5.69
N LEU A 195 3.58 -2.57 4.39
CA LEU A 195 4.40 -3.62 3.83
C LEU A 195 5.72 -3.04 3.29
N SER A 196 6.84 -3.59 3.72
CA SER A 196 8.14 -3.33 3.08
C SER A 196 8.62 -4.58 2.36
N ILE A 197 9.14 -4.39 1.14
CA ILE A 197 9.75 -5.48 0.36
C ILE A 197 11.16 -5.71 0.92
N VAL A 198 11.46 -6.94 1.33
CA VAL A 198 12.83 -7.33 1.67
C VAL A 198 13.55 -7.65 0.36
N PRO A 199 14.65 -6.95 0.00
CA PRO A 199 15.43 -7.33 -1.16
C PRO A 199 15.91 -8.76 -0.99
N THR A 200 15.54 -9.66 -1.91
CA THR A 200 16.06 -11.02 -1.86
C THR A 200 17.58 -10.95 -2.10
N PRO A 201 18.42 -11.60 -1.27
CA PRO A 201 19.87 -11.50 -1.37
C PRO A 201 20.45 -11.84 -2.76
N GLN A 202 19.70 -12.64 -3.54
CA GLN A 202 20.07 -13.09 -4.88
C GLN A 202 20.24 -11.93 -5.87
N ALA A 203 19.45 -10.85 -5.75
CA ALA A 203 19.58 -9.67 -6.62
C ALA A 203 20.85 -8.86 -6.33
N ALA A 204 21.32 -8.85 -5.07
CA ALA A 204 22.55 -8.16 -4.69
C ALA A 204 23.82 -8.91 -5.16
N GLY A 205 23.76 -10.25 -5.22
CA GLY A 205 24.90 -11.09 -5.63
C GLY A 205 25.24 -11.01 -7.12
N LEU A 206 24.24 -10.84 -8.00
CA LEU A 206 24.46 -10.78 -9.45
C LEU A 206 25.18 -9.48 -9.88
N GLY A 207 24.95 -8.36 -9.19
CA GLY A 207 25.67 -7.11 -9.43
C GLY A 207 27.17 -7.18 -9.06
N ALA A 208 27.50 -7.91 -7.99
CA ALA A 208 28.89 -8.07 -7.54
C ALA A 208 29.73 -8.96 -8.47
N LEU A 209 29.13 -10.00 -9.07
CA LEU A 209 29.81 -10.89 -10.03
C LEU A 209 30.09 -10.21 -11.37
N ALA A 210 29.22 -9.32 -11.84
CA ALA A 210 29.44 -8.56 -13.07
C ALA A 210 30.65 -7.61 -12.97
N LEU A 211 30.90 -7.02 -11.79
CA LEU A 211 32.02 -6.11 -11.56
C LEU A 211 33.37 -6.83 -11.45
N LEU A 212 33.40 -8.07 -10.96
CA LEU A 212 34.62 -8.88 -10.91
C LEU A 212 34.94 -9.57 -12.25
N GLY A 213 33.92 -9.87 -13.07
CA GLY A 213 34.10 -10.45 -14.41
C GLY A 213 34.58 -9.46 -15.48
N GLY A 214 34.28 -8.17 -15.32
CA GLY A 214 34.57 -7.12 -16.32
C GLY A 214 36.04 -6.68 -16.44
N LEU A 215 36.90 -7.06 -15.50
CA LEU A 215 38.32 -6.66 -15.50
C LEU A 215 39.26 -7.63 -16.23
N SER A 216 38.74 -8.72 -16.82
CA SER A 216 39.59 -9.81 -17.33
C SER A 216 39.83 -9.84 -18.84
N LEU A 217 39.27 -8.92 -19.65
CA LEU A 217 39.25 -9.09 -21.13
C LEU A 217 39.90 -8.01 -22.00
N THR A 218 40.69 -7.09 -21.45
CA THR A 218 41.51 -6.16 -22.25
C THR A 218 43.00 -6.48 -22.16
N ARG A 219 43.42 -7.66 -22.62
CA ARG A 219 44.84 -7.95 -22.92
C ARG A 219 45.06 -8.40 -24.37
N ARG A 220 45.11 -7.39 -25.24
CA ARG A 220 46.21 -7.11 -26.19
C ARG A 220 46.72 -8.31 -27.04
N ARG A 221 46.33 -8.36 -28.31
CA ARG A 221 47.18 -8.90 -29.39
C ARG A 221 47.29 -7.88 -30.52
N ASN A 222 48.24 -6.96 -30.37
CA ASN A 222 48.89 -6.32 -31.50
C ASN A 222 50.26 -6.99 -31.64
N MET A 223 50.45 -7.79 -32.69
CA MET A 223 51.76 -7.95 -33.31
C MET A 223 51.56 -7.97 -34.82
N ALA A 224 52.27 -7.05 -35.46
CA ALA A 224 52.29 -6.82 -36.89
C ALA A 224 53.63 -7.30 -37.48
N ARG A 225 53.58 -7.50 -38.81
CA ARG A 225 54.65 -7.74 -39.79
C ARG A 225 55.14 -9.17 -39.94
#